data_AF-A0AAW7KIE5-F1
#
_entry.id   AF-A0AAW7KIE5-F1
#
_cell.length_a   1.000
_cell.length_b   1.000
_cell.length_c   1.000
_cell.angle_alpha   90.00
_cell.angle_beta   90.00
_cell.angle_gamma   90.00
#
_symmetry.space_group_name_H-M   'P 1'
#
loop_
_entity.id
_entity.type
_entity.pdbx_description
1 polymer ?
#
loop_
_entity_poly.entity_id
_entity_poly.type
_entity_poly.pdbx_seq_one_letter_code
_entity_poly.pdbx_strand_id
1 'polypeptide(L)'
;MFTAEKEELEQLGAEITTREIRQQPELWQETVTLYHENQTALENFLKEVQAKAQGKRTRVIFTGAGTSQYVGDTVVPYLRAHGDTQAFSFESIGTTDIVAKPEDYLIKDEPTLLVSFAR
;
A
#
# COMPACT_ATOMS: atom_id res chain seq x y z
N MET A 1 19.02 9.09 19.80
CA MET A 1 18.24 9.36 18.57
C MET A 1 17.35 10.58 18.71
N PHE A 2 16.35 10.65 19.61
CA PHE A 2 15.44 11.81 19.71
C PHE A 2 16.00 13.02 20.48
N THR A 3 17.08 12.83 21.23
CA THR A 3 17.71 13.86 22.07
C THR A 3 19.11 14.27 21.58
N ALA A 4 19.58 13.65 20.50
CA ALA A 4 20.88 13.97 19.91
C ALA A 4 20.76 15.20 18.99
N GLU A 5 21.78 16.05 19.03
CA GLU A 5 21.90 17.23 18.16
C GLU A 5 22.23 16.83 16.72
N LYS A 6 21.91 17.71 15.77
CA LYS A 6 22.06 17.42 14.33
C LYS A 6 23.51 17.09 13.97
N GLU A 7 24.47 17.87 14.47
CA GLU A 7 25.89 17.69 14.20
C GLU A 7 26.41 16.34 14.72
N GLU A 8 25.91 15.88 15.87
CA GLU A 8 26.25 14.56 16.42
C GLU A 8 25.70 13.44 15.50
N LEU A 9 24.48 13.59 15.02
CA LEU A 9 23.86 12.63 14.09
C LEU A 9 24.54 12.61 12.72
N GLU A 10 25.02 13.75 12.23
CA GLU A 10 25.77 13.86 10.98
C GLU A 10 27.12 13.13 11.08
N GLN A 11 27.85 13.29 12.20
CA GLN A 11 29.10 12.57 12.45
C GLN A 11 28.90 11.05 12.50
N LEU A 12 27.73 10.58 12.95
CA LEU A 12 27.36 9.16 12.99
C LEU A 12 26.78 8.65 11.66
N GLY A 13 26.59 9.51 10.65
CA GLY A 13 25.91 9.15 9.40
C GLY A 13 24.42 8.81 9.58
N ALA A 14 23.81 9.26 10.68
CA ALA A 14 22.46 8.87 11.11
C ALA A 14 21.42 10.00 10.98
N GLU A 15 21.81 11.20 10.54
CA GLU A 15 20.92 12.37 10.45
C GLU A 15 19.67 12.08 9.62
N ILE A 16 19.84 11.55 8.40
CA ILE A 16 18.75 11.39 7.44
C ILE A 16 17.71 10.41 7.97
N THR A 17 18.12 9.20 8.33
CA THR A 17 17.21 8.18 8.87
C THR A 17 16.58 8.64 10.18
N THR A 18 17.31 9.38 11.00
CA THR A 18 16.76 9.94 12.25
C THR A 18 15.66 10.95 11.97
N ARG A 19 15.89 11.86 11.04
CA ARG A 19 14.90 12.86 10.63
C ARG A 19 13.67 12.20 9.99
N GLU A 20 13.86 11.22 9.10
CA GLU A 20 12.77 10.48 8.46
C GLU A 20 11.88 9.73 9.46
N ILE A 21 12.46 9.17 10.53
CA ILE A 21 11.68 8.51 11.58
C ILE A 21 10.94 9.52 12.45
N ARG A 22 11.61 10.64 12.79
CA ARG A 22 11.04 11.71 13.63
C ARG A 22 9.82 12.38 12.99
N GLN A 23 9.83 12.57 11.67
CA GLN A 23 8.77 13.26 10.94
C GLN A 23 7.53 12.40 10.62
N GLN A 24 7.51 11.12 11.01
CA GLN A 24 6.40 10.23 10.68
C GLN A 24 5.05 10.70 11.26
N PRO A 25 4.94 11.19 12.51
CA PRO A 25 3.67 11.68 13.04
C PRO A 25 3.06 12.81 12.19
N GLU A 26 3.88 13.76 11.73
CA GLU A 26 3.46 14.86 10.87
C GLU A 26 3.02 14.33 9.50
N LEU A 27 3.83 13.46 8.88
CA LEU A 27 3.49 12.84 7.60
C LEU A 27 2.20 12.03 7.64
N TRP A 28 1.90 11.38 8.78
CA TRP A 28 0.64 10.65 8.93
C TRP A 28 -0.56 11.60 8.95
N GLN A 29 -0.45 12.75 9.61
CA GLN A 29 -1.51 13.77 9.60
C GLN A 29 -1.72 14.34 8.19
N GLU A 30 -0.63 14.66 7.49
CA GLU A 30 -0.71 15.11 6.09
C GLU A 30 -1.37 14.06 5.20
N THR A 31 -1.02 12.78 5.38
CA THR A 31 -1.61 11.67 4.62
C THR A 31 -3.11 11.53 4.89
N VAL A 32 -3.56 11.69 6.13
CA VAL A 32 -4.99 11.66 6.48
C VAL A 32 -5.73 12.85 5.87
N THR A 33 -5.15 14.04 5.90
CA THR A 33 -5.73 15.22 5.23
C THR A 33 -5.87 14.98 3.73
N LEU A 34 -4.82 14.50 3.06
CA LEU A 34 -4.85 14.17 1.62
C LEU A 34 -5.91 13.11 1.31
N TYR A 35 -6.07 12.10 2.16
CA TYR A 35 -7.13 11.11 2.01
C TYR A 35 -8.53 11.76 2.05
N HIS A 36 -8.79 12.63 3.02
CA HIS A 36 -10.07 13.33 3.13
C HIS A 36 -10.35 14.25 1.95
N GLU A 37 -9.34 15.00 1.49
CA GLU A 37 -9.46 15.87 0.31
C GLU A 37 -9.79 15.09 -0.97
N ASN A 38 -9.33 13.84 -1.06
CA ASN A 38 -9.52 12.98 -2.23
C ASN A 38 -10.61 11.92 -2.06
N GLN A 39 -11.34 11.92 -0.94
CA GLN A 39 -12.26 10.84 -0.57
C GLN A 39 -13.29 10.55 -1.66
N THR A 40 -13.96 11.59 -2.19
CA THR A 40 -14.96 11.44 -3.25
C THR A 40 -14.37 10.84 -4.53
N ALA A 41 -13.15 11.24 -4.90
CA ALA A 41 -12.48 10.71 -6.09
C ALA A 41 -12.11 9.23 -5.91
N LEU A 42 -11.61 8.85 -4.74
CA LEU A 42 -11.30 7.47 -4.38
C LEU A 42 -12.55 6.57 -4.37
N GLU A 43 -13.65 7.05 -3.78
CA GLU A 43 -14.92 6.33 -3.78
C GLU A 43 -15.46 6.10 -5.19
N ASN A 44 -15.37 7.12 -6.06
CA ASN A 44 -15.78 6.99 -7.46
C ASN A 44 -14.88 6.01 -8.23
N PHE A 45 -13.56 6.07 -8.02
CA PHE A 45 -12.62 5.12 -8.63
C PHE A 45 -12.94 3.68 -8.22
N LEU A 46 -13.21 3.41 -6.94
CA LEU A 46 -13.56 2.07 -6.48
C LEU A 46 -14.89 1.57 -7.07
N LYS A 47 -15.89 2.46 -7.22
CA LYS A 47 -17.14 2.13 -7.92
C LYS A 47 -16.89 1.78 -9.38
N GLU A 48 -16.02 2.51 -10.08
CA GLU A 48 -15.65 2.19 -11.46
C GLU A 48 -14.95 0.83 -11.58
N VAL A 49 -14.05 0.51 -10.63
CA VAL A 49 -13.38 -0.80 -10.56
C VAL A 49 -14.42 -1.92 -10.42
N GLN A 50 -15.37 -1.77 -9.50
CA GLN A 50 -16.44 -2.75 -9.29
C GLN A 50 -17.36 -2.87 -10.52
N ALA A 51 -17.71 -1.77 -11.17
CA ALA A 51 -18.52 -1.78 -12.38
C ALA A 51 -17.81 -2.54 -13.54
N LYS A 52 -16.50 -2.34 -13.70
CA LYS A 52 -15.68 -3.04 -14.69
C LYS A 52 -15.57 -4.54 -14.43
N ALA A 53 -15.72 -4.97 -13.17
CA ALA A 53 -15.73 -6.39 -12.82
C ALA A 53 -17.02 -7.13 -13.24
N GLN A 54 -18.06 -6.40 -13.69
CA GLN A 54 -19.31 -6.98 -14.23
C GLN A 54 -19.97 -8.00 -13.28
N GLY A 55 -19.99 -7.68 -11.98
CA GLY A 55 -20.57 -8.54 -10.95
C GLY A 55 -19.67 -9.71 -10.51
N LYS A 56 -18.48 -9.87 -11.10
CA LYS A 56 -17.44 -10.75 -10.54
C LYS A 56 -16.79 -10.08 -9.34
N ARG A 57 -16.29 -10.90 -8.42
CA ARG A 57 -15.41 -10.47 -7.34
C ARG A 57 -14.12 -9.88 -7.93
N THR A 58 -13.68 -8.73 -7.42
CA THR A 58 -12.42 -8.09 -7.85
C THR A 58 -11.28 -8.53 -6.97
N ARG A 59 -10.20 -8.99 -7.58
CA ARG A 59 -8.96 -9.33 -6.89
C ARG A 59 -8.12 -8.09 -6.65
N VAL A 60 -7.76 -7.83 -5.40
CA VAL A 60 -6.92 -6.70 -4.98
C VAL A 60 -5.57 -7.26 -4.58
N ILE A 61 -4.55 -6.95 -5.38
CA ILE A 61 -3.17 -7.35 -5.12
C ILE A 61 -2.43 -6.12 -4.60
N PHE A 62 -2.04 -6.18 -3.34
CA PHE A 62 -1.05 -5.27 -2.76
C PHE A 62 0.34 -5.77 -3.13
N THR A 63 1.14 -4.92 -3.77
CA THR A 63 2.44 -5.33 -4.30
C THR A 63 3.54 -4.32 -4.00
N GLY A 64 4.76 -4.81 -3.82
CA GLY A 64 5.96 -4.03 -3.58
C GLY A 64 7.18 -4.95 -3.49
N ALA A 65 8.39 -4.40 -3.39
CA ALA A 65 9.61 -5.16 -3.13
C ALA A 65 10.16 -4.83 -1.73
N GLY A 66 10.65 -5.84 -1.01
CA GLY A 66 11.20 -5.66 0.33
C GLY A 66 10.18 -5.07 1.30
N THR A 67 10.56 -3.99 2.00
CA THR A 67 9.69 -3.34 3.00
C THR A 67 8.37 -2.85 2.43
N SER A 68 8.29 -2.57 1.13
CA SER A 68 7.03 -2.17 0.49
C SER A 68 6.02 -3.32 0.41
N GLN A 69 6.46 -4.57 0.28
CA GLN A 69 5.55 -5.73 0.33
C GLN A 69 4.94 -5.89 1.73
N TYR A 70 5.71 -5.57 2.78
CA TYR A 70 5.25 -5.70 4.16
C TYR A 70 4.05 -4.80 4.49
N VAL A 71 3.83 -3.73 3.72
CA VAL A 71 2.59 -2.93 3.81
C VAL A 71 1.38 -3.81 3.49
N GLY A 72 1.43 -4.56 2.37
CA GLY A 72 0.41 -5.53 1.98
C GLY A 72 0.22 -6.61 3.04
N ASP A 73 1.32 -7.21 3.51
CA ASP A 73 1.28 -8.27 4.53
C ASP A 73 0.62 -7.79 5.84
N THR A 74 0.79 -6.51 6.17
CA THR A 74 0.20 -5.89 7.37
C THR A 74 -1.30 -5.61 7.20
N VAL A 75 -1.73 -5.08 6.06
CA VAL A 75 -3.13 -4.62 5.88
C VAL A 75 -4.08 -5.73 5.44
N VAL A 76 -3.60 -6.74 4.72
CA VAL A 76 -4.43 -7.82 4.15
C VAL A 76 -5.22 -8.60 5.22
N PRO A 77 -4.65 -9.00 6.37
CA PRO A 77 -5.41 -9.69 7.42
C PRO A 77 -6.60 -8.87 7.93
N TYR A 78 -6.41 -7.57 8.14
CA TYR A 78 -7.48 -6.67 8.57
C TYR A 78 -8.58 -6.55 7.52
N LEU A 79 -8.20 -6.36 6.25
CA LEU A 79 -9.16 -6.26 5.14
C LEU A 79 -9.94 -7.56 4.91
N ARG A 80 -9.33 -8.72 5.15
CA ARG A 80 -10.02 -10.02 5.10
C ARG A 80 -11.02 -10.19 6.24
N ALA A 81 -10.75 -9.61 7.41
CA ALA A 81 -11.63 -9.70 8.58
C ALA A 81 -12.77 -8.66 8.56
N HIS A 82 -12.53 -7.48 7.99
CA HIS A 82 -13.42 -6.32 8.14
C HIS A 82 -13.81 -5.62 6.83
N GLY A 83 -13.18 -5.97 5.71
CA GLY A 83 -13.51 -5.40 4.40
C GLY A 83 -14.70 -6.08 3.73
N ASP A 84 -15.13 -5.53 2.60
CA ASP A 84 -16.16 -6.15 1.76
C ASP A 84 -15.59 -7.34 0.99
N THR A 85 -15.54 -8.50 1.65
CA THR A 85 -15.00 -9.72 1.07
C THR A 85 -15.93 -10.36 0.02
N GLN A 86 -17.17 -9.88 -0.12
CA GLN A 86 -18.06 -10.33 -1.19
C GLN A 86 -17.67 -9.67 -2.51
N ALA A 87 -17.40 -8.36 -2.49
CA ALA A 87 -16.94 -7.63 -3.66
C ALA A 87 -15.44 -7.83 -3.95
N PHE A 88 -14.60 -8.04 -2.93
CA PHE A 88 -13.14 -8.07 -3.08
C PHE A 88 -12.47 -9.31 -2.49
N SER A 89 -11.40 -9.78 -3.13
CA SER A 89 -10.39 -10.67 -2.53
C SER A 89 -9.10 -9.89 -2.32
N PHE A 90 -8.44 -10.07 -1.18
CA PHE A 90 -7.24 -9.30 -0.81
C PHE A 90 -6.02 -10.20 -0.70
N GLU A 91 -4.94 -9.85 -1.38
CA GLU A 91 -3.68 -10.60 -1.43
C GLU A 91 -2.48 -9.66 -1.36
N SER A 92 -1.40 -10.15 -0.77
CA SER A 92 -0.09 -9.48 -0.77
C SER A 92 0.86 -10.35 -1.58
N ILE A 93 1.37 -9.81 -2.69
CA ILE A 93 2.24 -10.53 -3.63
C ILE A 93 3.39 -9.61 -3.99
N GLY A 94 4.62 -10.04 -3.77
CA GLY A 94 5.80 -9.24 -4.07
C GLY A 94 5.88 -8.91 -5.56
N THR A 95 6.32 -7.70 -5.91
CA THR A 95 6.62 -7.38 -7.33
C THR A 95 7.72 -8.29 -7.86
N THR A 96 8.61 -8.75 -6.97
CA THR A 96 9.65 -9.74 -7.25
C THR A 96 9.09 -11.10 -7.67
N ASP A 97 7.96 -11.51 -7.10
CA ASP A 97 7.29 -12.76 -7.45
C ASP A 97 6.56 -12.60 -8.79
N ILE A 98 5.81 -11.50 -8.94
CA ILE A 98 5.08 -11.19 -10.17
C ILE A 98 6.01 -11.10 -11.36
N VAL A 99 7.16 -10.42 -11.25
CA VAL A 99 8.10 -10.27 -12.38
C VAL A 99 8.83 -11.58 -12.69
N ALA A 100 9.07 -12.43 -11.68
CA ALA A 100 9.73 -13.71 -11.90
C ALA A 100 8.84 -14.70 -12.65
N LYS A 101 7.52 -14.66 -12.40
CA LYS A 101 6.56 -15.57 -13.05
C LYS A 101 5.16 -14.96 -13.21
N PRO A 102 4.96 -14.00 -14.11
CA PRO A 102 3.73 -13.20 -14.19
C PRO A 102 2.48 -14.04 -14.49
N GLU A 103 2.62 -15.14 -15.22
CA GLU A 103 1.51 -16.03 -15.56
C GLU A 103 0.90 -16.76 -14.35
N ASP A 104 1.65 -16.90 -13.25
CA ASP A 104 1.13 -17.52 -12.02
C ASP A 104 0.27 -16.54 -11.21
N TYR A 105 0.43 -15.23 -11.43
CA TYR A 105 -0.17 -14.19 -10.59
C TYR A 105 -1.12 -13.26 -11.34
N LEU A 106 -0.98 -13.08 -12.66
CA LEU A 106 -1.79 -12.18 -13.47
C LEU A 106 -2.76 -13.00 -14.34
N ILE A 107 -3.95 -13.25 -13.79
CA ILE A 107 -4.97 -14.10 -14.42
C ILE A 107 -5.83 -13.24 -15.35
N LYS A 108 -5.74 -13.51 -16.66
CA LYS A 108 -6.36 -12.71 -17.73
C LYS A 108 -7.86 -12.43 -17.53
N ASP A 109 -8.61 -13.43 -17.09
CA ASP A 109 -10.08 -13.37 -17.03
C ASP A 109 -10.62 -13.01 -15.62
N GLU A 110 -9.72 -12.68 -14.69
CA GLU A 110 -10.03 -12.27 -13.33
C GLU A 110 -9.84 -10.75 -13.16
N PRO A 111 -10.91 -9.98 -12.88
CA PRO A 111 -10.79 -8.55 -12.65
C PRO A 111 -9.83 -8.26 -11.49
N THR A 112 -8.76 -7.53 -11.78
CA THR A 112 -7.69 -7.30 -10.81
C THR A 112 -7.40 -5.80 -10.65
N LEU A 113 -7.41 -5.33 -9.41
CA LEU A 113 -6.86 -4.05 -8.99
C LEU A 113 -5.46 -4.29 -8.40
N LEU A 114 -4.44 -3.72 -9.04
CA LEU A 114 -3.07 -3.78 -8.57
C LEU A 114 -2.72 -2.50 -7.81
N VAL A 115 -2.36 -2.63 -6.53
CA VAL A 115 -1.96 -1.52 -5.65
C VAL A 115 -0.46 -1.62 -5.41
N SER A 116 0.31 -0.75 -6.07
CA SER A 116 1.77 -0.77 -6.02
C SER A 116 2.30 0.20 -4.96
N PHE A 117 3.02 -0.33 -3.98
CA PHE A 117 3.79 0.43 -3.00
C PHE A 117 5.22 0.59 -3.50
N ALA A 118 5.58 1.82 -3.88
CA ALA A 118 6.94 2.21 -4.22
C ALA A 118 7.40 3.35 -3.32
N ARG A 119 8.68 3.33 -2.95
CA ARG A 119 9.41 4.49 -2.43
C ARG A 119 10.27 5.06 -3.56
#